data_AF-A0A524KS32-F1
#
_entry.id   AF-A0A524KS32-F1
#
_cell.length_a   1.000
_cell.length_b   1.000
_cell.length_c   1.000
_cell.angle_alpha   90.00
_cell.angle_beta   90.00
_cell.angle_gamma   90.00
#
_symmetry.space_group_name_H-M   'P 1'
#
loop_
_entity.id
_entity.type
_entity.pdbx_description
1 polymer ?
#
loop_
_entity_poly.entity_id
_entity_poly.type
_entity_poly.pdbx_seq_one_letter_code
_entity_poly.pdbx_strand_id
1 'polypeptide(L)'
;MSTGVDKGVAMPPEIGDDAPTSRDRRVDEAETNAISWDQRDVFAAALVGAVALLLLAALDSRGVAAFALGQPRTIPSMLGAGFLALAAISAWVLGGVTLGGRSGILGNWRLAAGLMALLSIEQATSLHSWAAEWIDVRWSFLLALTAIVGAAVFAIGSARLRSTSSLAFWVVGWLAWFGGQLSEVILEGRWQHPASAIIELVGCALIAIALLLAMPPEMQLFRGRLGLDALRRLAERSVEAVDVPRAARALAAAIGFLALIGGVLIVFDLEFLGPVQNASSPLEWFDLNQELTFPAYFSGVLLLVMAGLAQFVSSMPAARLGSGTPWVLMALIVSLLAFDEVVDLHGRAQRATEVEAQVLLAPLILVAAVVGLVLLRRVWSQRVVRTMFLGGAVAWGLAMAIDPSTHPGSPLAFPEEVLEMTGSALFVLALLALARSGLGLDGPAPGGPTAADPVAP
;
A
#
# COMPACT_ATOMS: atom_id res chain seq x y z
N MET A 1 -64.88 36.45 -53.22
CA MET A 1 -63.94 35.61 -52.43
C MET A 1 -63.07 36.57 -51.65
N SER A 2 -63.30 36.65 -50.34
CA SER A 2 -62.77 37.65 -49.43
C SER A 2 -61.52 37.13 -48.73
N THR A 3 -60.49 37.96 -48.66
CA THR A 3 -59.18 37.76 -48.03
C THR A 3 -59.25 37.94 -46.51
N GLY A 4 -58.71 36.99 -45.76
CA GLY A 4 -58.48 37.09 -44.31
C GLY A 4 -57.01 36.87 -43.97
N VAL A 5 -56.32 37.95 -43.63
CA VAL A 5 -54.92 38.00 -43.20
C VAL A 5 -54.90 37.96 -41.67
N ASP A 6 -54.33 36.92 -41.09
CA ASP A 6 -54.13 36.78 -39.64
C ASP A 6 -52.78 37.40 -39.26
N LYS A 7 -52.81 38.50 -38.52
CA LYS A 7 -51.63 39.13 -37.92
C LYS A 7 -51.54 38.71 -36.45
N GLY A 8 -50.64 37.77 -36.16
CA GLY A 8 -50.27 37.40 -34.80
C GLY A 8 -49.63 38.58 -34.07
N VAL A 9 -50.20 38.91 -32.90
CA VAL A 9 -49.74 39.93 -31.97
C VAL A 9 -48.54 39.36 -31.18
N ALA A 10 -47.40 40.05 -31.26
CA ALA A 10 -46.23 39.76 -30.43
C ALA A 10 -46.47 40.29 -29.00
N MET A 11 -46.38 39.40 -28.01
CA MET A 11 -46.33 39.75 -26.59
C MET A 11 -44.94 40.32 -26.24
N PRO A 12 -44.84 41.39 -25.43
CA PRO A 12 -43.56 41.91 -24.99
C PRO A 12 -42.90 41.00 -23.95
N PRO A 13 -41.56 40.98 -23.85
CA PRO A 13 -40.86 40.23 -22.83
C PRO A 13 -41.07 40.87 -21.44
N GLU A 14 -41.54 40.07 -20.49
CA GLU A 14 -41.49 40.40 -19.06
C GLU A 14 -40.02 40.49 -18.63
N ILE A 15 -39.58 41.72 -18.35
CA ILE A 15 -38.32 41.99 -17.65
C ILE A 15 -38.64 41.84 -16.15
N GLY A 16 -38.27 40.70 -15.58
CA GLY A 16 -38.29 40.47 -14.14
C GLY A 16 -37.08 41.14 -13.48
N ASP A 17 -37.33 42.28 -12.84
CA ASP A 17 -36.41 42.97 -11.94
C ASP A 17 -36.31 42.21 -10.60
N ASP A 18 -35.46 41.19 -10.53
CA ASP A 18 -34.98 40.64 -9.25
C ASP A 18 -33.53 41.07 -9.04
N ALA A 19 -33.35 42.33 -8.62
CA ALA A 19 -32.05 42.82 -8.16
C ALA A 19 -31.68 42.09 -6.84
N PRO A 20 -30.53 41.39 -6.78
CA PRO A 20 -30.12 40.69 -5.57
C PRO A 20 -29.88 41.70 -4.45
N THR A 21 -30.61 41.55 -3.35
CA THR A 21 -30.49 42.42 -2.20
C THR A 21 -29.07 42.33 -1.61
N SER A 22 -28.51 43.45 -1.17
CA SER A 22 -27.15 43.58 -0.62
C SER A 22 -26.87 42.75 0.65
N ARG A 23 -27.82 41.92 1.06
CA ARG A 23 -27.73 41.00 2.20
C ARG A 23 -27.14 39.65 1.79
N ASP A 24 -27.34 39.23 0.54
CA ASP A 24 -26.77 37.97 0.03
C ASP A 24 -25.27 38.09 -0.21
N ARG A 25 -24.78 39.27 -0.61
CA ARG A 25 -23.34 39.51 -0.84
C ARG A 25 -22.46 39.42 0.41
N ARG A 26 -23.02 39.64 1.61
CA ARG A 26 -22.23 39.60 2.87
C ARG A 26 -22.07 38.19 3.44
N VAL A 27 -22.87 37.22 3.00
CA VAL A 27 -22.70 35.82 3.40
C VAL A 27 -21.59 35.17 2.60
N ASP A 28 -21.47 35.51 1.31
CA ASP A 28 -20.43 34.97 0.43
C ASP A 28 -19.02 35.49 0.73
N GLU A 29 -18.88 36.73 1.22
CA GLU A 29 -17.56 37.31 1.55
C GLU A 29 -17.02 36.91 2.94
N ALA A 30 -17.89 36.43 3.83
CA ALA A 30 -17.49 35.94 5.16
C ALA A 30 -16.99 34.48 5.13
N GLU A 31 -17.42 33.67 4.15
CA GLU A 31 -16.92 32.30 3.95
C GLU A 31 -15.57 32.25 3.21
N THR A 32 -15.17 33.32 2.53
CA THR A 32 -13.95 33.33 1.69
C THR A 32 -12.66 33.70 2.42
N ASN A 33 -12.71 34.12 3.69
CA ASN A 33 -11.52 34.53 4.46
C ASN A 33 -11.09 33.56 5.57
N ALA A 34 -11.67 32.36 5.64
CA ALA A 34 -11.19 31.31 6.53
C ALA A 34 -10.00 30.60 5.88
N ILE A 35 -8.78 31.05 6.22
CA ILE A 35 -7.48 30.36 6.16
C ILE A 35 -7.53 29.08 5.30
N SER A 36 -7.33 29.24 3.98
CA SER A 36 -7.33 28.16 3.00
C SER A 36 -6.01 27.37 3.03
N TRP A 37 -5.81 26.56 4.07
CA TRP A 37 -5.02 25.35 3.84
C TRP A 37 -6.01 24.36 3.25
N ASP A 38 -5.92 24.11 1.94
CA ASP A 38 -6.73 23.07 1.32
C ASP A 38 -6.46 21.78 2.09
N GLN A 39 -7.49 21.16 2.68
CA GLN A 39 -7.33 19.90 3.41
C GLN A 39 -6.73 18.81 2.50
N ARG A 40 -6.80 19.00 1.16
CA ARG A 40 -6.07 18.23 0.15
C ARG A 40 -4.55 18.38 0.25
N ASP A 41 -4.04 19.57 0.56
CA ASP A 41 -2.61 19.83 0.74
C ASP A 41 -2.10 19.18 2.03
N VAL A 42 -2.91 19.19 3.09
CA VAL A 42 -2.56 18.51 4.36
C VAL A 42 -2.56 16.99 4.21
N PHE A 43 -3.51 16.42 3.48
CA PHE A 43 -3.57 14.97 3.22
C PHE A 43 -2.52 14.50 2.21
N ALA A 44 -2.26 15.28 1.15
CA ALA A 44 -1.17 15.02 0.22
C ALA A 44 0.18 15.13 0.91
N ALA A 45 0.40 16.13 1.78
CA ALA A 45 1.60 16.23 2.60
C ALA A 45 1.74 15.07 3.60
N ALA A 46 0.63 14.54 4.12
CA ALA A 46 0.64 13.38 5.02
C ALA A 46 0.92 12.05 4.28
N LEU A 47 0.37 11.85 3.08
CA LEU A 47 0.62 10.66 2.25
C LEU A 47 2.01 10.68 1.61
N VAL A 48 2.42 11.82 1.05
CA VAL A 48 3.81 12.05 0.60
C VAL A 48 4.73 11.95 1.80
N GLY A 49 4.35 12.44 2.97
CA GLY A 49 5.10 12.27 4.22
C GLY A 49 5.23 10.80 4.64
N ALA A 50 4.18 9.99 4.53
CA ALA A 50 4.21 8.55 4.85
C ALA A 50 5.03 7.74 3.83
N VAL A 51 4.89 8.03 2.54
CA VAL A 51 5.69 7.40 1.48
C VAL A 51 7.15 7.88 1.55
N ALA A 52 7.39 9.16 1.82
CA ALA A 52 8.72 9.70 2.05
C ALA A 52 9.33 9.19 3.36
N LEU A 53 8.56 8.92 4.40
CA LEU A 53 9.02 8.26 5.63
C LEU A 53 9.35 6.79 5.39
N LEU A 54 8.57 6.07 4.57
CA LEU A 54 8.91 4.70 4.13
C LEU A 54 10.18 4.69 3.28
N LEU A 55 10.32 5.66 2.37
CA LEU A 55 11.52 5.82 1.54
C LEU A 55 12.71 6.34 2.35
N LEU A 56 12.52 7.23 3.33
CA LEU A 56 13.57 7.73 4.22
C LEU A 56 13.96 6.69 5.27
N ALA A 57 13.05 5.83 5.72
CA ALA A 57 13.38 4.65 6.51
C ALA A 57 14.21 3.65 5.69
N ALA A 58 13.89 3.49 4.40
CA ALA A 58 14.71 2.71 3.47
C ALA A 58 16.05 3.40 3.10
N LEU A 59 16.15 4.72 3.24
CA LEU A 59 17.33 5.53 2.87
C LEU A 59 18.10 6.11 4.06
N ASP A 60 17.73 5.78 5.31
CA ASP A 60 18.38 6.36 6.48
C ASP A 60 19.80 5.82 6.59
N SER A 61 20.73 6.58 6.02
CA SER A 61 22.17 6.35 6.10
C SER A 61 22.70 6.21 7.53
N ARG A 62 21.97 6.69 8.56
CA ARG A 62 22.34 6.50 9.98
C ARG A 62 21.78 5.21 10.55
N GLY A 63 20.58 4.78 10.14
CA GLY A 63 20.10 3.41 10.30
C GLY A 63 21.06 2.42 9.64
N VAL A 64 21.47 2.67 8.40
CA VAL A 64 22.48 1.89 7.67
C VAL A 64 23.86 1.95 8.35
N ALA A 65 24.28 3.10 8.91
CA ALA A 65 25.58 3.22 9.60
C ALA A 65 25.59 2.62 11.02
N ALA A 66 24.50 2.72 11.77
CA ALA A 66 24.34 2.03 13.06
C ALA A 66 24.14 0.52 12.86
N PHE A 67 23.54 0.12 11.75
CA PHE A 67 23.39 -1.27 11.33
C PHE A 67 24.71 -1.86 10.80
N ALA A 68 25.51 -1.10 10.03
CA ALA A 68 26.86 -1.50 9.60
C ALA A 68 27.82 -1.76 10.77
N LEU A 69 27.45 -1.36 11.99
CA LEU A 69 28.13 -1.67 13.25
C LEU A 69 27.60 -2.96 13.92
N GLY A 70 26.80 -3.77 13.23
CA GLY A 70 26.35 -5.09 13.70
C GLY A 70 25.21 -5.06 14.72
N GLN A 71 24.38 -4.02 14.72
CA GLN A 71 23.20 -3.93 15.58
C GLN A 71 21.95 -4.41 14.79
N PRO A 72 21.42 -5.62 15.05
CA PRO A 72 20.24 -6.15 14.39
C PRO A 72 19.02 -5.40 14.92
N ARG A 73 18.56 -4.37 14.21
CA ARG A 73 17.27 -3.72 14.52
C ARG A 73 16.37 -3.80 13.29
N THR A 74 15.12 -4.18 13.55
CA THR A 74 14.21 -4.89 12.65
C THR A 74 13.32 -3.98 11.81
N ILE A 75 13.35 -4.16 10.50
CA ILE A 75 12.46 -3.53 9.51
C ILE A 75 10.95 -3.65 9.85
N PRO A 76 10.47 -4.73 10.52
CA PRO A 76 9.12 -4.76 11.09
C PRO A 76 8.72 -3.58 11.99
N SER A 77 9.63 -3.01 12.80
CA SER A 77 9.32 -1.84 13.65
C SER A 77 9.10 -0.57 12.81
N MET A 78 9.87 -0.41 11.72
CA MET A 78 9.70 0.67 10.76
C MET A 78 8.37 0.58 10.00
N LEU A 79 7.95 -0.62 9.59
CA LEU A 79 6.65 -0.83 8.96
C LEU A 79 5.50 -0.63 9.95
N GLY A 80 5.63 -1.15 11.18
CA GLY A 80 4.67 -0.94 12.27
C GLY A 80 4.46 0.55 12.58
N ALA A 81 5.55 1.32 12.57
CA ALA A 81 5.50 2.78 12.69
C ALA A 81 4.76 3.46 11.55
N GLY A 82 4.94 3.00 10.30
CA GLY A 82 4.21 3.52 9.14
C GLY A 82 2.69 3.34 9.29
N PHE A 83 2.23 2.18 9.77
CA PHE A 83 0.81 1.92 10.01
C PHE A 83 0.25 2.71 11.20
N LEU A 84 1.01 2.85 12.29
CA LEU A 84 0.61 3.69 13.43
C LEU A 84 0.53 5.16 13.01
N ALA A 85 1.41 5.64 12.13
CA ALA A 85 1.38 7.01 11.63
C ALA A 85 0.12 7.24 10.78
N LEU A 86 -0.23 6.27 9.95
CA LEU A 86 -1.48 6.29 9.19
C LEU A 86 -2.71 6.29 10.11
N ALA A 87 -2.69 5.51 11.19
CA ALA A 87 -3.74 5.48 12.21
C ALA A 87 -3.82 6.84 12.95
N ALA A 88 -2.69 7.46 13.27
CA ALA A 88 -2.61 8.78 13.88
C ALA A 88 -3.20 9.87 12.97
N ILE A 89 -2.83 9.88 11.68
CA ILE A 89 -3.40 10.79 10.68
C ILE A 89 -4.92 10.59 10.58
N SER A 90 -5.38 9.34 10.54
CA SER A 90 -6.81 9.00 10.48
C SER A 90 -7.58 9.49 11.72
N ALA A 91 -7.02 9.31 12.91
CA ALA A 91 -7.59 9.81 14.17
C ALA A 91 -7.57 11.35 14.24
N TRP A 92 -6.54 12.00 13.69
CA TRP A 92 -6.44 13.46 13.65
C TRP A 92 -7.53 14.04 12.75
N VAL A 93 -7.73 13.45 11.58
CA VAL A 93 -8.81 13.81 10.63
C VAL A 93 -10.17 13.60 11.29
N LEU A 94 -10.38 12.48 12.00
CA LEU A 94 -11.61 12.24 12.77
C LEU A 94 -11.87 13.31 13.84
N GLY A 95 -10.83 13.76 14.54
CA GLY A 95 -10.93 14.86 15.50
C GLY A 95 -11.19 16.21 14.85
N GLY A 96 -10.66 16.45 13.65
CA GLY A 96 -10.80 17.70 12.91
C GLY A 96 -12.17 17.91 12.25
N VAL A 97 -12.84 16.84 11.79
CA VAL A 97 -14.08 16.96 11.01
C VAL A 97 -15.35 17.03 11.87
N THR A 98 -15.29 16.75 13.18
CA THR A 98 -16.39 17.02 14.12
C THR A 98 -16.60 18.53 14.41
N LEU A 99 -16.42 19.39 13.40
CA LEU A 99 -16.64 20.83 13.39
C LEU A 99 -18.14 21.14 13.51
N GLY A 100 -18.62 21.02 14.73
CA GLY A 100 -19.97 21.34 15.17
C GLY A 100 -20.01 21.56 16.69
N GLY A 101 -19.16 22.46 17.19
CA GLY A 101 -19.44 23.23 18.42
C GLY A 101 -19.49 22.53 19.78
N ARG A 102 -19.02 21.27 19.97
CA ARG A 102 -18.94 20.66 21.32
C ARG A 102 -17.50 20.29 21.70
N SER A 103 -16.89 21.18 22.49
CA SER A 103 -15.49 21.19 22.95
C SER A 103 -15.01 19.92 23.67
N GLY A 104 -15.89 19.04 24.16
CA GLY A 104 -15.48 17.81 24.84
C GLY A 104 -15.15 16.62 23.91
N ILE A 105 -15.63 16.63 22.67
CA ILE A 105 -15.49 15.48 21.75
C ILE A 105 -14.23 15.59 20.87
N LEU A 106 -13.88 16.81 20.44
CA LEU A 106 -12.70 17.10 19.63
C LEU A 106 -11.38 16.80 20.35
N GLY A 107 -11.34 16.97 21.67
CA GLY A 107 -10.13 16.76 22.47
C GLY A 107 -9.64 15.31 22.42
N ASN A 108 -10.55 14.34 22.45
CA ASN A 108 -10.18 12.94 22.66
C ASN A 108 -9.61 12.28 21.39
N TRP A 109 -10.13 12.59 20.20
CA TRP A 109 -9.58 12.04 18.94
C TRP A 109 -8.25 12.68 18.57
N ARG A 110 -8.07 13.98 18.82
CA ARG A 110 -6.77 14.65 18.67
C ARG A 110 -5.74 14.11 19.66
N LEU A 111 -6.16 13.83 20.90
CA LEU A 111 -5.33 13.16 21.87
C LEU A 111 -4.96 11.74 21.39
N ALA A 112 -5.93 10.94 20.96
CA ALA A 112 -5.67 9.60 20.43
C ALA A 112 -4.72 9.62 19.22
N ALA A 113 -4.87 10.60 18.32
CA ALA A 113 -3.98 10.82 17.19
C ALA A 113 -2.56 11.17 17.63
N GLY A 114 -2.41 12.12 18.56
CA GLY A 114 -1.11 12.49 19.11
C GLY A 114 -0.43 11.32 19.81
N LEU A 115 -1.19 10.52 20.55
CA LEU A 115 -0.69 9.31 21.21
C LEU A 115 -0.28 8.23 20.21
N MET A 116 -1.06 7.99 19.15
CA MET A 116 -0.68 7.06 18.08
C MET A 116 0.55 7.55 17.30
N ALA A 117 0.68 8.85 17.06
CA ALA A 117 1.88 9.43 16.42
C ALA A 117 3.12 9.22 17.30
N LEU A 118 3.00 9.40 18.62
CA LEU A 118 4.09 9.12 19.56
C LEU A 118 4.47 7.64 19.53
N LEU A 119 3.50 6.72 19.54
CA LEU A 119 3.76 5.27 19.39
C LEU A 119 4.43 4.93 18.05
N SER A 120 4.07 5.65 16.99
CA SER A 120 4.70 5.49 15.66
C SER A 120 6.16 5.90 15.68
N ILE A 121 6.44 7.08 16.25
CA ILE A 121 7.81 7.62 16.35
C ILE A 121 8.65 6.68 17.22
N GLU A 122 8.10 6.24 18.35
CA GLU A 122 8.71 5.29 19.26
C GLU A 122 9.12 4.00 18.52
N GLN A 123 8.19 3.38 17.78
CA GLN A 123 8.43 2.19 16.97
C GLN A 123 9.45 2.42 15.85
N ALA A 124 9.37 3.53 15.11
CA ALA A 124 10.29 3.83 14.00
C ALA A 124 11.72 4.05 14.48
N THR A 125 11.86 4.70 15.63
CA THR A 125 13.17 5.08 16.18
C THR A 125 13.72 4.05 17.15
N SER A 126 12.91 3.07 17.56
CA SER A 126 13.24 2.14 18.63
C SER A 126 13.72 2.89 19.87
N LEU A 127 13.04 4.00 20.20
CA LEU A 127 13.41 4.90 21.30
C LEU A 127 13.52 4.13 22.63
N HIS A 128 12.68 3.10 22.81
CA HIS A 128 12.77 2.20 23.95
C HIS A 128 14.11 1.44 24.01
N SER A 129 14.61 0.93 22.88
CA SER A 129 15.87 0.18 22.84
C SER A 129 17.05 1.10 23.10
N TRP A 130 17.01 2.32 22.56
CA TRP A 130 18.01 3.35 22.87
C TRP A 130 17.98 3.73 24.36
N ALA A 131 16.79 3.91 24.95
CA ALA A 131 16.67 4.27 26.36
C ALA A 131 17.17 3.15 27.29
N ALA A 132 16.87 1.88 26.96
CA ALA A 132 17.39 0.74 27.70
C ALA A 132 18.92 0.67 27.66
N GLU A 133 19.52 0.92 26.50
CA GLU A 133 20.97 0.84 26.29
C GLU A 133 21.75 2.00 26.94
N TRP A 134 21.24 3.24 26.82
CA TRP A 134 22.03 4.43 27.16
C TRP A 134 21.68 5.06 28.51
N ILE A 135 20.48 4.83 29.03
CA ILE A 135 20.01 5.42 30.30
C ILE A 135 19.43 4.38 31.27
N ASP A 136 19.71 3.09 31.04
CA ASP A 136 19.34 1.96 31.91
C ASP A 136 17.84 1.89 32.27
N VAL A 137 16.99 2.32 31.33
CA VAL A 137 15.54 2.24 31.51
C VAL A 137 15.08 0.81 31.26
N ARG A 138 14.53 0.18 32.30
CA ARG A 138 14.01 -1.20 32.20
C ARG A 138 12.84 -1.27 31.23
N TRP A 139 12.85 -2.29 30.36
CA TRP A 139 11.79 -2.57 29.38
C TRP A 139 10.38 -2.62 30.00
N SER A 140 10.25 -3.15 31.22
CA SER A 140 9.00 -3.20 31.96
C SER A 140 8.36 -1.82 32.20
N PHE A 141 9.18 -0.77 32.35
CA PHE A 141 8.69 0.60 32.53
C PHE A 141 8.15 1.19 31.23
N LEU A 142 8.84 0.93 30.11
CA LEU A 142 8.43 1.39 28.79
C LEU A 142 7.18 0.65 28.32
N LEU A 143 7.11 -0.67 28.53
CA LEU A 143 5.90 -1.45 28.28
C LEU A 143 4.71 -0.94 29.10
N ALA A 144 4.92 -0.59 30.38
CA ALA A 144 3.86 -0.03 31.22
C ALA A 144 3.35 1.33 30.68
N LEU A 145 4.26 2.20 30.22
CA LEU A 145 3.90 3.47 29.59
C LEU A 145 3.12 3.25 28.28
N THR A 146 3.64 2.36 27.43
CA THR A 146 3.02 1.95 26.16
C THR A 146 1.64 1.31 26.39
N ALA A 147 1.48 0.52 27.45
CA ALA A 147 0.21 -0.06 27.87
C ALA A 147 -0.79 0.99 28.36
N ILE A 148 -0.34 1.97 29.14
CA ILE A 148 -1.19 3.08 29.63
C ILE A 148 -1.66 3.94 28.45
N VAL A 149 -0.73 4.32 27.55
CA VAL A 149 -1.05 5.07 26.34
C VAL A 149 -1.99 4.27 25.45
N GLY A 150 -1.70 2.99 25.22
CA GLY A 150 -2.51 2.08 24.44
C GLY A 150 -3.91 1.88 25.02
N ALA A 151 -4.04 1.71 26.34
CA ALA A 151 -5.32 1.60 27.02
C ALA A 151 -6.14 2.90 26.92
N ALA A 152 -5.49 4.06 27.02
CA ALA A 152 -6.16 5.35 26.83
C ALA A 152 -6.69 5.50 25.39
N VAL A 153 -5.87 5.19 24.39
CA VAL A 153 -6.29 5.19 22.98
C VAL A 153 -7.42 4.19 22.76
N PHE A 154 -7.26 2.95 23.24
CA PHE A 154 -8.25 1.88 23.15
C PHE A 154 -9.60 2.30 23.74
N ALA A 155 -9.61 2.87 24.95
CA ALA A 155 -10.84 3.34 25.61
C ALA A 155 -11.50 4.48 24.83
N ILE A 156 -10.71 5.42 24.29
CA ILE A 156 -11.21 6.50 23.45
C ILE A 156 -11.84 5.95 22.17
N GLY A 157 -11.19 5.00 21.50
CA GLY A 157 -11.73 4.34 20.30
C GLY A 157 -13.00 3.56 20.61
N SER A 158 -12.96 2.63 21.56
CA SER A 158 -14.10 1.77 21.93
C SER A 158 -15.35 2.55 22.34
N ALA A 159 -15.21 3.70 23.00
CA ALA A 159 -16.34 4.57 23.35
C ALA A 159 -16.98 5.29 22.14
N ARG A 160 -16.33 5.23 20.97
CA ARG A 160 -16.67 6.05 19.80
C ARG A 160 -16.95 5.24 18.54
N LEU A 161 -16.40 4.03 18.45
CA LEU A 161 -16.69 3.07 17.40
C LEU A 161 -18.12 2.55 17.56
N ARG A 162 -19.00 2.93 16.61
CA ARG A 162 -20.42 2.60 16.67
C ARG A 162 -20.80 1.32 15.91
N SER A 163 -19.97 0.90 14.96
CA SER A 163 -20.26 -0.31 14.17
C SER A 163 -19.58 -1.52 14.81
N THR A 164 -20.31 -2.64 14.88
CA THR A 164 -19.79 -3.90 15.42
C THR A 164 -18.52 -4.34 14.70
N SER A 165 -18.43 -4.11 13.39
CA SER A 165 -17.24 -4.42 12.59
C SER A 165 -16.04 -3.56 12.95
N SER A 166 -16.19 -2.22 13.07
CA SER A 166 -15.06 -1.36 13.43
C SER A 166 -14.59 -1.66 14.86
N LEU A 167 -15.50 -1.90 15.79
CA LEU A 167 -15.18 -2.31 17.15
C LEU A 167 -14.45 -3.66 17.17
N ALA A 168 -14.87 -4.64 16.37
CA ALA A 168 -14.20 -5.93 16.29
C ALA A 168 -12.76 -5.78 15.77
N PHE A 169 -12.54 -5.07 14.66
CA PHE A 169 -11.19 -4.79 14.14
C PHE A 169 -10.33 -4.02 15.14
N TRP A 170 -10.92 -3.09 15.89
CA TRP A 170 -10.22 -2.32 16.91
C TRP A 170 -9.77 -3.21 18.06
N VAL A 171 -10.68 -4.03 18.61
CA VAL A 171 -10.38 -4.94 19.72
C VAL A 171 -9.35 -5.97 19.32
N VAL A 172 -9.53 -6.64 18.18
CA VAL A 172 -8.58 -7.64 17.69
C VAL A 172 -7.24 -6.99 17.36
N GLY A 173 -7.23 -5.80 16.77
CA GLY A 173 -6.01 -5.08 16.45
C GLY A 173 -5.20 -4.69 17.69
N TRP A 174 -5.85 -4.18 18.74
CA TRP A 174 -5.18 -3.87 20.01
C TRP A 174 -4.73 -5.12 20.76
N LEU A 175 -5.51 -6.20 20.75
CA LEU A 175 -5.11 -7.47 21.36
C LEU A 175 -3.91 -8.08 20.65
N ALA A 176 -3.89 -8.03 19.31
CA ALA A 176 -2.73 -8.47 18.53
C ALA A 176 -1.52 -7.58 18.86
N TRP A 177 -1.64 -6.26 18.70
CA TRP A 177 -0.51 -5.35 18.94
C TRP A 177 0.07 -5.49 20.36
N PHE A 178 -0.79 -5.50 21.38
CA PHE A 178 -0.36 -5.69 22.76
C PHE A 178 0.17 -7.10 23.03
N GLY A 179 -0.43 -8.12 22.40
CA GLY A 179 0.03 -9.51 22.50
C GLY A 179 1.42 -9.70 21.90
N GLY A 180 1.73 -9.02 20.80
CA GLY A 180 3.08 -8.98 20.22
C GLY A 180 4.07 -8.37 21.21
N GLN A 181 3.79 -7.18 21.72
CA GLN A 181 4.63 -6.48 22.70
C GLN A 181 4.83 -7.28 24.00
N LEU A 182 3.75 -7.89 24.52
CA LEU A 182 3.81 -8.72 25.71
C LEU A 182 4.60 -10.02 25.46
N SER A 183 4.51 -10.59 24.26
CA SER A 183 5.28 -11.78 23.92
C SER A 183 6.79 -11.51 23.93
N GLU A 184 7.24 -10.32 23.53
CA GLU A 184 8.65 -9.92 23.64
C GLU A 184 9.11 -9.86 25.10
N VAL A 185 8.25 -9.33 25.97
CA VAL A 185 8.55 -9.22 27.40
C VAL A 185 8.44 -10.56 28.12
N ILE A 186 7.50 -11.44 27.79
CA ILE A 186 7.40 -12.76 28.44
C ILE A 186 8.57 -13.67 28.03
N LEU A 187 9.10 -13.51 26.82
CA LEU A 187 10.20 -14.30 26.30
C LEU A 187 11.59 -13.77 26.75
N GLU A 188 11.64 -13.03 27.87
CA GLU A 188 12.82 -12.32 28.44
C GLU A 188 14.17 -12.97 28.06
N GLY A 189 14.94 -12.27 27.23
CA GLY A 189 16.36 -12.59 26.98
C GLY A 189 16.66 -13.37 25.69
N ARG A 190 15.66 -13.71 24.87
CA ARG A 190 15.90 -14.13 23.48
C ARG A 190 15.41 -13.05 22.53
N TRP A 191 16.37 -12.53 21.75
CA TRP A 191 16.23 -11.59 20.64
C TRP A 191 14.86 -11.61 19.97
N GLN A 192 14.32 -10.40 19.70
CA GLN A 192 13.11 -10.07 18.94
C GLN A 192 12.54 -11.28 18.19
N HIS A 193 11.60 -11.97 18.83
CA HIS A 193 11.02 -13.17 18.24
C HIS A 193 10.26 -12.73 16.99
N PRO A 194 10.60 -13.18 15.77
CA PRO A 194 10.07 -12.57 14.55
C PRO A 194 8.53 -12.60 14.48
N ALA A 195 7.89 -13.53 15.19
CA ALA A 195 6.44 -13.60 15.34
C ALA A 195 5.82 -12.43 16.14
N SER A 196 6.49 -11.87 17.17
CA SER A 196 5.97 -10.71 17.92
C SER A 196 5.77 -9.53 16.97
N ALA A 197 6.78 -9.25 16.16
CA ALA A 197 6.76 -8.14 15.22
C ALA A 197 5.69 -8.30 14.11
N ILE A 198 5.42 -9.53 13.66
CA ILE A 198 4.29 -9.81 12.76
C ILE A 198 2.95 -9.51 13.46
N ILE A 199 2.78 -10.02 14.67
CA ILE A 199 1.54 -9.85 15.44
C ILE A 199 1.31 -8.34 15.71
N GLU A 200 2.38 -7.58 15.97
CA GLU A 200 2.34 -6.12 16.08
C GLU A 200 1.91 -5.46 14.79
N LEU A 201 2.51 -5.83 13.66
CA LEU A 201 2.20 -5.29 12.34
C LEU A 201 0.74 -5.54 11.95
N VAL A 202 0.26 -6.77 12.15
CA VAL A 202 -1.14 -7.15 11.95
C VAL A 202 -2.03 -6.34 12.88
N GLY A 203 -1.64 -6.18 14.15
CA GLY A 203 -2.35 -5.35 15.11
C GLY A 203 -2.51 -3.91 14.63
N CYS A 204 -1.43 -3.27 14.18
CA CYS A 204 -1.43 -1.91 13.63
C CYS A 204 -2.33 -1.79 12.38
N ALA A 205 -2.28 -2.76 11.47
CA ALA A 205 -3.11 -2.78 10.27
C ALA A 205 -4.61 -2.87 10.62
N LEU A 206 -4.98 -3.73 11.56
CA LEU A 206 -6.37 -3.89 12.02
C LEU A 206 -6.87 -2.64 12.76
N ILE A 207 -6.02 -1.99 13.55
CA ILE A 207 -6.32 -0.69 14.19
C ILE A 207 -6.60 0.37 13.11
N ALA A 208 -5.76 0.47 12.08
CA ALA A 208 -5.96 1.40 10.98
C ALA A 208 -7.28 1.11 10.22
N ILE A 209 -7.56 -0.15 9.90
CA ILE A 209 -8.82 -0.58 9.27
C ILE A 209 -10.03 -0.20 10.13
N ALA A 210 -9.96 -0.44 11.44
CA ALA A 210 -11.02 -0.09 12.36
C ALA A 210 -11.34 1.41 12.33
N LEU A 211 -10.32 2.28 12.34
CA LEU A 211 -10.49 3.72 12.25
C LEU A 211 -11.06 4.16 10.90
N LEU A 212 -10.64 3.52 9.80
CA LEU A 212 -11.20 3.78 8.47
C LEU A 212 -12.68 3.38 8.39
N LEU A 213 -13.08 2.30 9.07
CA LEU A 213 -14.48 1.85 9.16
C LEU A 213 -15.31 2.68 10.14
N ALA A 214 -14.66 3.35 11.09
CA ALA A 214 -15.28 4.22 12.09
C ALA A 214 -15.77 5.56 11.54
N MET A 215 -15.29 5.95 10.37
CA MET A 215 -15.54 7.28 9.83
C MET A 215 -17.05 7.52 9.66
N PRO A 216 -17.59 8.67 10.13
CA PRO A 216 -19.00 9.00 10.06
C PRO A 216 -19.56 8.86 8.63
N PRO A 217 -20.84 8.51 8.44
CA PRO A 217 -21.45 8.43 7.11
C PRO A 217 -21.32 9.71 6.29
N GLU A 218 -21.28 10.90 6.92
CA GLU A 218 -21.01 12.16 6.20
C GLU A 218 -19.56 12.24 5.69
N MET A 219 -18.62 11.62 6.41
CA MET A 219 -17.27 11.35 5.90
C MET A 219 -17.20 10.17 4.93
N GLN A 220 -18.19 9.26 4.96
CA GLN A 220 -18.36 8.26 3.90
C GLN A 220 -18.86 8.91 2.60
N LEU A 221 -19.58 10.02 2.68
CA LEU A 221 -19.85 10.93 1.56
C LEU A 221 -18.57 11.69 1.10
N PHE A 222 -17.64 12.00 2.01
CA PHE A 222 -16.27 12.41 1.64
C PHE A 222 -15.46 11.26 1.02
N ARG A 223 -15.71 10.00 1.37
CA ARG A 223 -15.17 8.81 0.64
C ARG A 223 -15.59 8.85 -0.82
N GLY A 224 -16.80 9.34 -1.10
CA GLY A 224 -17.34 9.57 -2.44
C GLY A 224 -16.98 10.89 -3.12
N ARG A 225 -16.29 11.84 -2.47
CA ARG A 225 -15.88 13.12 -3.12
C ARG A 225 -14.39 13.49 -2.98
N LEU A 226 -13.73 13.06 -1.90
CA LEU A 226 -12.38 13.47 -1.50
C LEU A 226 -11.44 12.30 -1.13
N GLY A 227 -11.93 11.08 -0.94
CA GLY A 227 -11.10 9.91 -0.64
C GLY A 227 -10.87 9.03 -1.87
N LEU A 228 -11.88 8.26 -2.26
CA LEU A 228 -11.73 7.30 -3.36
C LEU A 228 -11.64 8.01 -4.70
N ASP A 229 -12.42 9.07 -4.92
CA ASP A 229 -12.32 9.85 -6.15
C ASP A 229 -11.02 10.63 -6.25
N ALA A 230 -10.46 11.12 -5.14
CA ALA A 230 -9.18 11.80 -5.16
C ALA A 230 -8.02 10.81 -5.33
N LEU A 231 -8.05 9.68 -4.63
CA LEU A 231 -7.09 8.58 -4.82
C LEU A 231 -7.19 7.98 -6.21
N ARG A 232 -8.42 7.84 -6.74
CA ARG A 232 -8.67 7.43 -8.11
C ARG A 232 -8.15 8.46 -9.09
N ARG A 233 -8.44 9.75 -8.94
CA ARG A 233 -7.88 10.82 -9.77
C ARG A 233 -6.35 10.88 -9.69
N LEU A 234 -5.78 10.64 -8.51
CA LEU A 234 -4.33 10.55 -8.31
C LEU A 234 -3.78 9.35 -9.05
N ALA A 235 -4.40 8.17 -8.91
CA ALA A 235 -4.02 6.96 -9.63
C ALA A 235 -4.19 7.12 -11.15
N GLU A 236 -5.27 7.74 -11.61
CA GLU A 236 -5.52 8.10 -13.02
C GLU A 236 -4.38 9.01 -13.53
N ARG A 237 -4.05 10.09 -12.81
CA ARG A 237 -2.93 10.97 -13.16
C ARG A 237 -1.58 10.25 -13.13
N SER A 238 -1.35 9.37 -12.16
CA SER A 238 -0.13 8.56 -12.09
C SER A 238 -0.04 7.62 -13.30
N VAL A 239 -1.13 6.94 -13.65
CA VAL A 239 -1.21 6.06 -14.83
C VAL A 239 -1.04 6.84 -16.13
N GLU A 240 -1.63 8.05 -16.22
CA GLU A 240 -1.48 8.99 -17.34
C GLU A 240 -0.02 9.41 -17.55
N ALA A 241 0.66 9.77 -16.46
CA ALA A 241 2.04 10.24 -16.47
C ALA A 241 3.06 9.13 -16.79
N VAL A 242 2.68 7.85 -16.57
CA VAL A 242 3.57 6.71 -16.82
C VAL A 242 3.59 6.34 -18.31
N ASP A 243 4.73 6.59 -18.95
CA ASP A 243 5.09 6.02 -20.25
C ASP A 243 5.49 4.55 -20.08
N VAL A 244 4.61 3.63 -20.51
CA VAL A 244 4.79 2.17 -20.33
C VAL A 244 6.11 1.66 -20.92
N PRO A 245 6.50 1.98 -22.17
CA PRO A 245 7.84 1.68 -22.70
C PRO A 245 9.00 2.20 -21.83
N ARG A 246 8.87 3.39 -21.24
CA ARG A 246 9.91 3.93 -20.35
C ARG A 246 9.94 3.20 -19.01
N ALA A 247 8.78 2.91 -18.43
CA ALA A 247 8.67 2.12 -17.21
C ALA A 247 9.22 0.70 -17.40
N ALA A 248 8.93 0.07 -18.54
CA ALA A 248 9.46 -1.26 -18.89
C ALA A 248 10.99 -1.26 -18.97
N ARG A 249 11.58 -0.25 -19.61
CA ARG A 249 13.05 -0.09 -19.66
C ARG A 249 13.65 0.17 -18.28
N ALA A 250 12.99 0.97 -17.45
CA ALA A 250 13.45 1.25 -16.09
C ALA A 250 13.41 0.01 -15.20
N LEU A 251 12.32 -0.75 -15.24
CA LEU A 251 12.19 -2.01 -14.50
C LEU A 251 13.20 -3.05 -15.00
N ALA A 252 13.35 -3.22 -16.31
CA ALA A 252 14.35 -4.12 -16.88
C ALA A 252 15.77 -3.73 -16.49
N ALA A 253 16.08 -2.42 -16.47
CA ALA A 253 17.38 -1.94 -16.02
C ALA A 253 17.61 -2.17 -14.52
N ALA A 254 16.59 -1.95 -13.67
CA ALA A 254 16.67 -2.18 -12.23
C ALA A 254 16.87 -3.67 -11.92
N ILE A 255 16.07 -4.55 -12.52
CA ILE A 255 16.20 -6.01 -12.37
C ILE A 255 17.54 -6.47 -12.93
N GLY A 256 17.95 -5.98 -14.09
CA GLY A 256 19.25 -6.31 -14.68
C GLY A 256 20.43 -5.85 -13.81
N PHE A 257 20.31 -4.72 -13.13
CA PHE A 257 21.31 -4.23 -12.18
C PHE A 257 21.36 -5.09 -10.91
N LEU A 258 20.20 -5.46 -10.34
CA LEU A 258 20.12 -6.38 -9.21
C LEU A 258 20.69 -7.75 -9.56
N ALA A 259 20.34 -8.29 -10.72
CA ALA A 259 20.88 -9.53 -11.24
C ALA A 259 22.40 -9.45 -11.45
N LEU A 260 22.90 -8.33 -12.01
CA LEU A 260 24.34 -8.14 -12.19
C LEU A 260 25.07 -8.12 -10.84
N ILE A 261 24.56 -7.36 -9.86
CA ILE A 261 25.16 -7.32 -8.52
C ILE A 261 25.11 -8.71 -7.90
N GLY A 262 23.94 -9.34 -7.82
CA GLY A 262 23.77 -10.66 -7.24
C GLY A 262 24.68 -11.70 -7.90
N GLY A 263 24.80 -11.69 -9.23
CA GLY A 263 25.69 -12.58 -9.96
C GLY A 263 27.17 -12.33 -9.65
N VAL A 264 27.61 -11.07 -9.56
CA VAL A 264 28.97 -10.72 -9.14
C VAL A 264 29.24 -11.19 -7.73
N LEU A 265 28.27 -11.03 -6.82
CA LEU A 265 28.41 -11.47 -5.43
C LEU A 265 28.52 -12.99 -5.31
N ILE A 266 27.70 -13.74 -6.06
CA ILE A 266 27.76 -15.20 -6.10
C ILE A 266 29.11 -15.67 -6.63
N VAL A 267 29.61 -15.11 -7.73
CA VAL A 267 30.93 -15.47 -8.27
C VAL A 267 32.04 -15.13 -7.26
N PHE A 268 31.95 -13.97 -6.62
CA PHE A 268 32.94 -13.56 -5.63
C PHE A 268 32.95 -14.49 -4.40
N ASP A 269 31.77 -14.88 -3.93
CA ASP A 269 31.61 -15.79 -2.79
C ASP A 269 32.13 -17.20 -3.12
N LEU A 270 31.77 -17.72 -4.30
CA LEU A 270 32.21 -19.03 -4.78
C LEU A 270 33.73 -19.12 -5.04
N GLU A 271 34.35 -18.06 -5.57
CA GLU A 271 35.76 -18.11 -5.99
C GLU A 271 36.77 -17.58 -4.96
N PHE A 272 36.42 -16.55 -4.19
CA PHE A 272 37.41 -15.79 -3.40
C PHE A 272 37.29 -15.94 -1.90
N LEU A 273 36.07 -16.01 -1.38
CA LEU A 273 35.84 -16.03 0.05
C LEU A 273 35.79 -17.46 0.61
N GLY A 274 35.42 -18.44 -0.23
CA GLY A 274 34.91 -19.71 0.28
C GLY A 274 33.58 -19.46 1.00
N PRO A 275 32.90 -20.49 1.52
CA PRO A 275 31.67 -20.29 2.31
C PRO A 275 32.01 -19.56 3.61
N VAL A 276 32.06 -18.23 3.56
CA VAL A 276 32.29 -17.37 4.72
C VAL A 276 30.96 -17.29 5.45
N GLN A 277 30.79 -18.20 6.41
CA GLN A 277 29.62 -18.30 7.29
C GLN A 277 29.48 -17.12 8.30
N ASN A 278 30.11 -15.97 8.05
CA ASN A 278 30.10 -14.86 8.99
C ASN A 278 28.98 -13.88 8.64
N ALA A 279 27.92 -13.93 9.46
CA ALA A 279 26.65 -13.22 9.41
C ALA A 279 26.71 -11.67 9.53
N SER A 280 27.75 -11.04 8.98
CA SER A 280 27.96 -9.58 9.11
C SER A 280 28.58 -8.95 7.88
N SER A 281 28.54 -9.60 6.72
CA SER A 281 29.06 -9.02 5.49
C SER A 281 28.03 -8.08 4.89
N PRO A 282 28.41 -6.87 4.41
CA PRO A 282 27.52 -6.01 3.60
C PRO A 282 26.93 -6.74 2.38
N LEU A 283 27.55 -7.84 1.97
CA LEU A 283 27.11 -8.68 0.87
C LEU A 283 25.82 -9.46 1.19
N GLU A 284 25.52 -9.75 2.47
CA GLU A 284 24.30 -10.47 2.87
C GLU A 284 23.03 -9.68 2.54
N TRP A 285 23.10 -8.34 2.56
CA TRP A 285 21.96 -7.49 2.19
C TRP A 285 21.57 -7.57 0.71
N PHE A 286 22.46 -8.09 -0.12
CA PHE A 286 22.24 -8.32 -1.54
C PHE A 286 22.23 -9.82 -1.86
N ASP A 287 22.20 -10.66 -0.83
CA ASP A 287 22.05 -12.09 -0.99
C ASP A 287 20.63 -12.39 -1.48
N LEU A 288 20.53 -12.82 -2.72
CA LEU A 288 19.27 -13.23 -3.33
C LEU A 288 18.74 -14.52 -2.71
N ASN A 289 19.59 -15.31 -2.05
CA ASN A 289 19.14 -16.55 -1.40
C ASN A 289 18.54 -16.31 0.00
N GLN A 290 18.60 -15.07 0.49
CA GLN A 290 18.09 -14.73 1.81
C GLN A 290 16.90 -13.81 1.73
N GLU A 291 15.93 -14.14 2.58
CA GLU A 291 14.81 -13.28 2.91
C GLU A 291 15.25 -12.08 3.72
N LEU A 292 14.43 -11.01 3.74
CA LEU A 292 14.73 -9.76 4.46
C LEU A 292 15.96 -9.01 3.92
N THR A 293 16.30 -9.25 2.66
CA THR A 293 17.38 -8.57 1.94
C THR A 293 16.82 -7.48 1.01
N PHE A 294 17.68 -6.64 0.45
CA PHE A 294 17.26 -5.60 -0.47
C PHE A 294 16.48 -6.13 -1.68
N PRO A 295 16.89 -7.24 -2.33
CA PRO A 295 16.08 -7.89 -3.37
C PRO A 295 14.68 -8.30 -2.91
N ALA A 296 14.55 -8.98 -1.76
CA ALA A 296 13.25 -9.37 -1.20
C ALA A 296 12.34 -8.16 -0.95
N TYR A 297 12.88 -7.05 -0.42
CA TYR A 297 12.10 -5.81 -0.27
C TYR A 297 11.70 -5.19 -1.61
N PHE A 298 12.60 -5.20 -2.60
CA PHE A 298 12.29 -4.72 -3.94
C PHE A 298 11.18 -5.55 -4.58
N SER A 299 11.27 -6.88 -4.49
CA SER A 299 10.24 -7.83 -4.95
C SER A 299 8.91 -7.60 -4.23
N GLY A 300 8.92 -7.47 -2.90
CA GLY A 300 7.74 -7.16 -2.09
C GLY A 300 7.07 -5.84 -2.48
N VAL A 301 7.85 -4.77 -2.70
CA VAL A 301 7.32 -3.49 -3.20
C VAL A 301 6.70 -3.64 -4.60
N LEU A 302 7.35 -4.41 -5.48
CA LEU A 302 6.85 -4.67 -6.83
C LEU A 302 5.51 -5.41 -6.80
N LEU A 303 5.37 -6.39 -5.91
CA LEU A 303 4.12 -7.09 -5.65
C LEU A 303 3.05 -6.15 -5.04
N LEU A 304 3.40 -5.27 -4.10
CA LEU A 304 2.45 -4.27 -3.58
C LEU A 304 1.95 -3.31 -4.66
N VAL A 305 2.82 -2.87 -5.56
CA VAL A 305 2.43 -2.06 -6.73
C VAL A 305 1.48 -2.84 -7.63
N MET A 306 1.78 -4.11 -7.91
CA MET A 306 0.89 -5.00 -8.67
C MET A 306 -0.49 -5.13 -8.00
N ALA A 307 -0.54 -5.33 -6.68
CA ALA A 307 -1.78 -5.42 -5.92
C ALA A 307 -2.59 -4.11 -6.00
N GLY A 308 -1.93 -2.96 -5.83
CA GLY A 308 -2.55 -1.64 -5.95
C GLY A 308 -3.14 -1.40 -7.34
N LEU A 309 -2.42 -1.80 -8.40
CA LEU A 309 -2.91 -1.70 -9.78
C LEU A 309 -4.08 -2.65 -10.05
N ALA A 310 -4.02 -3.90 -9.55
CA ALA A 310 -5.14 -4.84 -9.68
C ALA A 310 -6.40 -4.30 -8.99
N GLN A 311 -6.25 -3.72 -7.80
CA GLN A 311 -7.34 -3.06 -7.09
C GLN A 311 -7.86 -1.84 -7.86
N PHE A 312 -6.99 -1.01 -8.44
CA PHE A 312 -7.40 0.11 -9.28
C PHE A 312 -8.20 -0.36 -10.50
N VAL A 313 -7.71 -1.36 -11.22
CA VAL A 313 -8.39 -1.98 -12.37
C VAL A 313 -9.76 -2.55 -11.96
N SER A 314 -9.89 -3.12 -10.75
CA SER A 314 -11.16 -3.62 -10.22
C SER A 314 -12.25 -2.55 -10.09
N SER A 315 -11.86 -1.29 -9.90
CA SER A 315 -12.75 -0.14 -9.72
C SER A 315 -13.23 0.48 -11.05
N MET A 316 -12.69 0.02 -12.17
CA MET A 316 -13.09 0.50 -13.50
C MET A 316 -14.48 0.00 -13.89
N PRO A 317 -15.21 0.73 -14.76
CA PRO A 317 -16.56 0.34 -15.17
C PRO A 317 -16.62 -1.08 -15.75
N ALA A 318 -17.54 -1.90 -15.23
CA ALA A 318 -17.68 -3.31 -15.63
C ALA A 318 -17.97 -3.51 -17.13
N ALA A 319 -18.58 -2.53 -17.79
CA ALA A 319 -18.79 -2.54 -19.23
C ALA A 319 -17.48 -2.66 -20.04
N ARG A 320 -16.34 -2.25 -19.46
CA ARG A 320 -15.01 -2.33 -20.11
C ARG A 320 -14.26 -3.62 -19.78
N LEU A 321 -14.35 -4.14 -18.55
CA LEU A 321 -13.45 -5.20 -18.04
C LEU A 321 -14.17 -6.39 -17.37
N GLY A 322 -15.50 -6.42 -17.39
CA GLY A 322 -16.33 -7.40 -16.70
C GLY A 322 -16.43 -7.15 -15.18
N SER A 323 -16.89 -8.15 -14.42
CA SER A 323 -17.00 -8.05 -12.96
C SER A 323 -15.66 -7.73 -12.28
N GLY A 324 -15.62 -6.78 -11.34
CA GLY A 324 -14.41 -6.43 -10.59
C GLY A 324 -13.85 -7.54 -9.69
N THR A 325 -14.64 -8.57 -9.38
CA THR A 325 -14.30 -9.57 -8.35
C THR A 325 -12.96 -10.29 -8.58
N PRO A 326 -12.62 -10.82 -9.77
CA PRO A 326 -11.35 -11.50 -9.95
C PRO A 326 -10.13 -10.58 -9.80
N TRP A 327 -10.29 -9.29 -10.09
CA TRP A 327 -9.23 -8.30 -9.88
C TRP A 327 -9.01 -8.01 -8.38
N VAL A 328 -10.08 -7.98 -7.59
CA VAL A 328 -9.98 -7.87 -6.12
C VAL A 328 -9.30 -9.12 -5.53
N LEU A 329 -9.65 -10.32 -6.01
CA LEU A 329 -8.99 -11.56 -5.59
C LEU A 329 -7.50 -11.56 -5.94
N MET A 330 -7.15 -11.10 -7.14
CA MET A 330 -5.75 -10.93 -7.55
C MET A 330 -5.02 -9.96 -6.62
N ALA A 331 -5.61 -8.80 -6.33
CA ALA A 331 -5.02 -7.82 -5.40
C ALA A 331 -4.76 -8.44 -4.02
N LEU A 332 -5.72 -9.21 -3.49
CA LEU A 332 -5.58 -9.88 -2.20
C LEU A 332 -4.46 -10.93 -2.20
N ILE A 333 -4.43 -11.80 -3.21
CA ILE A 333 -3.41 -12.85 -3.34
C ILE A 333 -2.01 -12.23 -3.42
N VAL A 334 -1.85 -11.23 -4.29
CA VAL A 334 -0.56 -10.58 -4.49
C VAL A 334 -0.14 -9.79 -3.25
N SER A 335 -1.07 -9.19 -2.51
CA SER A 335 -0.76 -8.57 -1.22
C SER A 335 -0.26 -9.59 -0.18
N LEU A 336 -0.80 -10.81 -0.18
CA LEU A 336 -0.32 -11.87 0.70
C LEU A 336 1.09 -12.32 0.29
N LEU A 337 1.36 -12.49 -1.00
CA LEU A 337 2.70 -12.81 -1.51
C LEU A 337 3.71 -11.69 -1.21
N ALA A 338 3.31 -10.43 -1.40
CA ALA A 338 4.16 -9.30 -1.04
C ALA A 338 4.53 -9.27 0.44
N PHE A 339 3.57 -9.66 1.29
CA PHE A 339 3.80 -9.73 2.73
C PHE A 339 4.67 -10.92 3.09
N ASP A 340 4.46 -12.06 2.44
CA ASP A 340 5.31 -13.25 2.57
C ASP A 340 6.77 -12.92 2.26
N GLU A 341 7.04 -12.33 1.11
CA GLU A 341 8.37 -11.89 0.66
C GLU A 341 9.08 -10.96 1.66
N VAL A 342 8.34 -10.01 2.21
CA VAL A 342 8.90 -8.98 3.10
C VAL A 342 9.19 -9.53 4.50
N VAL A 343 8.57 -10.65 4.86
CA VAL A 343 8.50 -11.14 6.25
C VAL A 343 9.07 -12.56 6.39
N ASP A 344 9.29 -13.28 5.30
CA ASP A 344 9.59 -14.71 5.29
C ASP A 344 8.48 -15.51 6.00
N LEU A 345 7.21 -15.39 5.58
CA LEU A 345 6.15 -16.17 6.23
C LEU A 345 6.30 -17.66 5.91
N HIS A 346 6.55 -18.00 4.65
CA HIS A 346 6.61 -19.37 4.18
C HIS A 346 7.84 -20.10 4.74
N GLY A 347 9.01 -19.46 4.83
CA GLY A 347 10.20 -20.09 5.41
C GLY A 347 10.06 -20.26 6.92
N ARG A 348 9.40 -19.32 7.62
CA ARG A 348 9.02 -19.53 9.04
C ARG A 348 8.05 -20.68 9.22
N ALA A 349 7.03 -20.75 8.37
CA ALA A 349 6.04 -21.84 8.42
C ALA A 349 6.68 -23.19 8.10
N GLN A 350 7.59 -23.25 7.12
CA GLN A 350 8.38 -24.43 6.80
C GLN A 350 9.23 -24.86 7.98
N ARG A 351 9.99 -23.95 8.61
CA ARG A 351 10.78 -24.26 9.81
C ARG A 351 9.93 -24.76 10.98
N ALA A 352 8.69 -24.28 11.10
CA ALA A 352 7.79 -24.67 12.18
C ALA A 352 7.05 -25.99 11.94
N THR A 353 6.78 -26.35 10.68
CA THR A 353 5.97 -27.53 10.32
C THR A 353 6.77 -28.66 9.70
N GLU A 354 8.03 -28.40 9.33
CA GLU A 354 8.89 -29.29 8.53
C GLU A 354 8.28 -29.65 7.16
N VAL A 355 7.27 -28.89 6.70
CA VAL A 355 6.66 -29.04 5.38
C VAL A 355 7.29 -28.03 4.43
N GLU A 356 7.69 -28.48 3.24
CA GLU A 356 8.24 -27.63 2.19
C GLU A 356 7.32 -26.45 1.87
N ALA A 357 7.88 -25.25 1.73
CA ALA A 357 7.15 -24.01 1.45
C ALA A 357 6.23 -24.12 0.22
N GLN A 358 6.67 -24.82 -0.82
CA GLN A 358 5.89 -25.07 -2.03
C GLN A 358 4.57 -25.81 -1.73
N VAL A 359 4.62 -26.80 -0.83
CA VAL A 359 3.43 -27.55 -0.40
C VAL A 359 2.54 -26.68 0.49
N LEU A 360 3.13 -25.87 1.36
CA LEU A 360 2.38 -24.90 2.20
C LEU A 360 1.66 -23.84 1.36
N LEU A 361 2.29 -23.36 0.29
CA LEU A 361 1.75 -22.33 -0.61
C LEU A 361 0.89 -22.90 -1.75
N ALA A 362 0.90 -24.20 -1.99
CA ALA A 362 0.16 -24.84 -3.09
C ALA A 362 -1.33 -24.45 -3.17
N PRO A 363 -2.09 -24.35 -2.06
CA PRO A 363 -3.48 -23.88 -2.11
C PRO A 363 -3.61 -22.45 -2.64
N LEU A 364 -2.71 -21.54 -2.21
CA LEU A 364 -2.69 -20.15 -2.66
C LEU A 364 -2.33 -20.08 -4.15
N ILE A 365 -1.31 -20.84 -4.57
CA ILE A 365 -0.87 -20.94 -5.98
C ILE A 365 -1.99 -21.46 -6.88
N LEU A 366 -2.77 -22.47 -6.43
CA LEU A 366 -3.89 -22.99 -7.20
C LEU A 366 -4.98 -21.93 -7.39
N VAL A 367 -5.32 -21.19 -6.34
CA VAL A 367 -6.28 -20.08 -6.44
C VAL A 367 -5.75 -18.98 -7.36
N ALA A 368 -4.47 -18.63 -7.24
CA ALA A 368 -3.80 -17.66 -8.10
C ALA A 368 -3.83 -18.08 -9.57
N ALA A 369 -3.57 -19.36 -9.87
CA ALA A 369 -3.64 -19.90 -11.22
C ALA A 369 -5.06 -19.83 -11.80
N VAL A 370 -6.09 -20.21 -11.04
CA VAL A 370 -7.49 -20.11 -11.47
C VAL A 370 -7.88 -18.66 -11.74
N VAL A 371 -7.58 -17.75 -10.80
CA VAL A 371 -7.83 -16.30 -10.97
C VAL A 371 -7.08 -15.77 -12.19
N GLY A 372 -5.80 -16.13 -12.34
CA GLY A 372 -4.96 -15.76 -13.48
C GLY A 372 -5.53 -16.21 -14.82
N LEU A 373 -6.04 -17.44 -14.93
CA LEU A 373 -6.70 -17.95 -16.13
C LEU A 373 -8.00 -17.19 -16.45
N VAL A 374 -8.79 -16.85 -15.43
CA VAL A 374 -10.00 -16.02 -15.60
C VAL A 374 -9.63 -14.62 -16.10
N LEU A 375 -8.60 -14.00 -15.52
CA LEU A 375 -8.12 -12.68 -15.94
C LEU A 375 -7.52 -12.70 -17.34
N LEU A 376 -6.72 -13.71 -17.67
CA LEU A 376 -6.13 -13.92 -19.00
C LEU A 376 -7.19 -14.00 -20.10
N ARG A 377 -8.29 -14.74 -19.84
CA ARG A 377 -9.43 -14.80 -20.78
C ARG A 377 -10.05 -13.42 -21.03
N ARG A 378 -10.11 -12.56 -20.01
CA ARG A 378 -10.70 -11.21 -20.11
C ARG A 378 -9.83 -10.24 -20.89
N VAL A 379 -8.51 -10.38 -20.78
CA VAL A 379 -7.55 -9.52 -21.51
C VAL A 379 -7.10 -10.14 -22.84
N TRP A 380 -7.72 -11.26 -23.27
CA TRP A 380 -7.24 -12.04 -24.40
C TRP A 380 -7.20 -11.26 -25.73
N SER A 381 -8.10 -10.31 -25.93
CA SER A 381 -8.13 -9.46 -27.13
C SER A 381 -7.03 -8.40 -27.15
N GLN A 382 -6.42 -8.09 -26.01
CA GLN A 382 -5.41 -7.04 -25.87
C GLN A 382 -4.00 -7.64 -25.99
N ARG A 383 -3.48 -7.71 -27.22
CA ARG A 383 -2.22 -8.43 -27.53
C ARG A 383 -1.07 -8.07 -26.59
N VAL A 384 -0.84 -6.78 -26.33
CA VAL A 384 0.27 -6.31 -25.48
C VAL A 384 0.09 -6.78 -24.03
N VAL A 385 -1.08 -6.49 -23.44
CA VAL A 385 -1.43 -6.92 -22.07
C VAL A 385 -1.33 -8.43 -21.93
N ARG A 386 -1.89 -9.17 -22.89
CA ARG A 386 -1.84 -10.65 -22.93
C ARG A 386 -0.41 -11.17 -22.95
N THR A 387 0.46 -10.62 -23.80
CA THR A 387 1.86 -11.07 -23.89
C THR A 387 2.61 -10.82 -22.58
N MET A 388 2.45 -9.64 -21.98
CA MET A 388 3.07 -9.32 -20.69
C MET A 388 2.53 -10.21 -19.56
N PHE A 389 1.22 -10.43 -19.51
CA PHE A 389 0.58 -11.28 -18.51
C PHE A 389 1.03 -12.75 -18.63
N LEU A 390 1.10 -13.28 -19.85
CA LEU A 390 1.62 -14.64 -20.11
C LEU A 390 3.11 -14.74 -19.78
N GLY A 391 3.91 -13.75 -20.16
CA GLY A 391 5.33 -13.71 -19.81
C GLY A 391 5.53 -13.69 -18.30
N GLY A 392 4.73 -12.91 -17.58
CA GLY A 392 4.73 -12.85 -16.12
C GLY A 392 4.42 -14.20 -15.48
N ALA A 393 3.36 -14.86 -15.96
CA ALA A 393 2.95 -16.19 -15.49
C ALA A 393 3.99 -17.28 -15.79
N VAL A 394 4.63 -17.23 -16.97
CA VAL A 394 5.70 -18.17 -17.33
C VAL A 394 6.93 -17.96 -16.46
N ALA A 395 7.34 -16.70 -16.23
CA ALA A 395 8.49 -16.40 -15.37
C ALA A 395 8.27 -16.91 -13.94
N TRP A 396 7.12 -16.61 -13.32
CA TRP A 396 6.74 -17.13 -12.01
C TRP A 396 6.64 -18.66 -11.99
N GLY A 397 6.05 -19.27 -13.02
CA GLY A 397 5.96 -20.74 -13.11
C GLY A 397 7.32 -21.41 -13.23
N LEU A 398 8.30 -20.77 -13.87
CA LEU A 398 9.68 -21.24 -13.94
C LEU A 398 10.43 -21.02 -12.62
N ALA A 399 10.22 -19.88 -11.95
CA ALA A 399 10.77 -19.63 -10.62
C ALA A 399 10.31 -20.73 -9.65
N MET A 400 9.01 -21.02 -9.63
CA MET A 400 8.43 -22.08 -8.78
C MET A 400 8.90 -23.50 -9.12
N ALA A 401 9.42 -23.72 -10.33
CA ALA A 401 10.00 -25.01 -10.72
C ALA A 401 11.47 -25.14 -10.28
N ILE A 402 12.10 -24.04 -9.88
CA ILE A 402 13.41 -24.01 -9.25
C ILE A 402 13.18 -24.19 -7.76
N ASP A 403 13.76 -25.24 -7.16
CA ASP A 403 13.65 -25.48 -5.73
C ASP A 403 15.02 -25.25 -5.07
N PRO A 404 15.24 -24.06 -4.48
CA PRO A 404 16.50 -23.74 -3.83
C PRO A 404 16.63 -24.45 -2.48
N SER A 405 15.51 -24.90 -1.90
CA SER A 405 15.47 -25.48 -0.56
C SER A 405 16.18 -26.83 -0.47
N THR A 406 16.34 -27.51 -1.60
CA THR A 406 17.15 -28.74 -1.72
C THR A 406 18.63 -28.51 -1.39
N HIS A 407 19.13 -27.27 -1.57
CA HIS A 407 20.53 -26.92 -1.40
C HIS A 407 20.67 -25.48 -0.85
N PRO A 408 20.68 -25.27 0.48
CA PRO A 408 20.96 -23.96 1.05
C PRO A 408 22.28 -23.37 0.49
N GLY A 409 22.23 -22.14 -0.02
CA GLY A 409 23.35 -21.53 -0.75
C GLY A 409 23.46 -21.95 -2.22
N SER A 410 22.43 -22.59 -2.78
CA SER A 410 22.39 -22.97 -4.19
C SER A 410 22.53 -21.75 -5.10
N PRO A 411 23.34 -21.80 -6.16
CA PRO A 411 23.33 -20.77 -7.19
C PRO A 411 22.00 -20.75 -7.98
N LEU A 412 21.07 -21.66 -7.71
CA LEU A 412 19.75 -21.71 -8.32
C LEU A 412 18.73 -20.75 -7.68
N ALA A 413 18.92 -20.29 -6.43
CA ALA A 413 18.01 -19.27 -5.90
C ALA A 413 18.19 -17.91 -6.62
N PHE A 414 19.38 -17.64 -7.18
CA PHE A 414 19.58 -16.47 -8.04
C PHE A 414 18.64 -16.40 -9.26
N PRO A 415 18.61 -17.39 -10.18
CA PRO A 415 17.72 -17.34 -11.32
C PRO A 415 16.24 -17.40 -10.91
N GLU A 416 15.89 -18.06 -9.80
CA GLU A 416 14.54 -18.05 -9.24
C GLU A 416 14.09 -16.63 -8.89
N GLU A 417 14.81 -15.93 -8.01
CA GLU A 417 14.53 -14.55 -7.61
C GLU A 417 14.44 -13.58 -8.79
N VAL A 418 15.38 -13.70 -9.74
CA VAL A 418 15.37 -12.89 -10.95
C VAL A 418 14.12 -13.17 -11.79
N LEU A 419 13.66 -14.43 -11.86
CA LEU A 419 12.44 -14.80 -12.55
C LEU A 419 11.19 -14.31 -11.81
N GLU A 420 11.15 -14.33 -10.47
CA GLU A 420 10.04 -13.80 -9.69
C GLU A 420 9.90 -12.29 -9.85
N MET A 421 11.01 -11.54 -9.69
CA MET A 421 11.04 -10.10 -9.95
C MET A 421 10.65 -9.76 -11.39
N THR A 422 11.15 -10.52 -12.36
CA THR A 422 10.80 -10.35 -13.78
C THR A 422 9.31 -10.61 -14.00
N GLY A 423 8.79 -11.67 -13.41
CA GLY A 423 7.38 -12.05 -13.50
C GLY A 423 6.47 -10.99 -12.94
N SER A 424 6.78 -10.50 -11.73
CA SER A 424 6.08 -9.42 -11.04
C SER A 424 6.12 -8.11 -11.83
N ALA A 425 7.27 -7.75 -12.41
CA ALA A 425 7.40 -6.56 -13.26
C ALA A 425 6.54 -6.66 -14.52
N LEU A 426 6.51 -7.83 -15.18
CA LEU A 426 5.68 -8.06 -16.35
C LEU A 426 4.18 -7.95 -16.00
N PHE A 427 3.75 -8.45 -14.84
CA PHE A 427 2.38 -8.25 -14.37
C PHE A 427 2.06 -6.78 -14.08
N VAL A 428 2.97 -6.04 -13.44
CA VAL A 428 2.83 -4.58 -13.22
C VAL A 428 2.66 -3.86 -14.55
N LEU A 429 3.49 -4.15 -15.55
CA LEU A 429 3.41 -3.55 -16.89
C LEU A 429 2.11 -3.92 -17.60
N ALA A 430 1.65 -5.17 -17.47
CA ALA A 430 0.37 -5.62 -18.03
C ALA A 430 -0.81 -4.85 -17.42
N LEU A 431 -0.83 -4.68 -16.09
CA LEU A 431 -1.87 -3.95 -15.37
C LEU A 431 -1.83 -2.44 -15.66
N LEU A 432 -0.65 -1.85 -15.80
CA LEU A 432 -0.49 -0.45 -16.22
C LEU A 432 -1.03 -0.23 -17.63
N ALA A 433 -0.65 -1.09 -18.58
CA ALA A 433 -1.15 -1.01 -19.96
C ALA A 433 -2.68 -1.19 -20.00
N LEU A 434 -3.22 -2.16 -19.24
CA LEU A 434 -4.66 -2.37 -19.12
C LEU A 434 -5.37 -1.15 -18.52
N ALA A 435 -4.78 -0.54 -17.49
CA ALA A 435 -5.34 0.63 -16.83
C ALA A 435 -5.38 1.83 -17.79
N ARG A 436 -4.31 2.06 -18.57
CA ARG A 436 -4.27 3.12 -19.59
C ARG A 436 -5.32 2.94 -20.68
N SER A 437 -5.43 1.73 -21.20
CA SER A 437 -6.49 1.37 -22.17
C SER A 437 -7.87 1.59 -21.56
N GLY A 438 -8.06 1.16 -20.31
CA GLY A 438 -9.28 1.34 -19.54
C GLY A 438 -9.66 2.80 -19.27
N LEU A 439 -8.70 3.73 -19.31
CA LEU A 439 -8.92 5.19 -19.22
C LEU A 439 -9.09 5.86 -20.59
N GLY A 440 -8.88 5.14 -21.70
CA GLY A 440 -8.95 5.70 -23.06
C GLY A 440 -7.72 6.54 -23.43
N LEU A 441 -6.58 6.31 -22.78
CA LEU A 441 -5.34 7.06 -22.99
C LEU A 441 -4.50 6.51 -24.14
N ASP A 442 -4.74 5.27 -24.51
CA ASP A 442 -4.21 4.70 -25.74
C ASP A 442 -5.12 5.26 -26.85
N GLY A 443 -4.71 6.39 -27.43
CA GLY A 443 -5.43 7.04 -28.52
C GLY A 443 -5.82 6.05 -29.64
N PRO A 444 -6.73 6.43 -30.55
CA PRO A 444 -7.16 5.54 -31.62
C PRO A 444 -5.93 4.94 -32.30
N ALA A 445 -5.87 3.60 -32.33
CA ALA A 445 -4.71 2.90 -32.86
C ALA A 445 -4.33 3.54 -34.21
N PRO A 446 -3.08 3.96 -34.41
CA PRO A 446 -2.69 4.66 -35.64
C PRO A 446 -3.01 3.76 -36.83
N GLY A 447 -4.03 4.14 -37.61
CA GLY A 447 -4.56 3.36 -38.74
C GLY A 447 -5.91 2.68 -38.53
N GLY A 448 -6.57 2.83 -37.38
CA GLY A 448 -8.00 2.54 -37.27
C GLY A 448 -8.76 3.45 -38.25
N PRO A 449 -9.77 2.96 -38.99
CA PRO A 449 -10.52 3.78 -39.92
C PRO A 449 -11.00 5.02 -39.15
N THR A 450 -10.45 6.18 -39.49
CA THR A 450 -11.01 7.47 -39.09
C THR A 450 -12.47 7.34 -39.45
N ALA A 451 -13.36 7.32 -38.44
CA ALA A 451 -14.80 7.24 -38.65
C ALA A 451 -15.09 8.17 -39.82
N ALA A 452 -15.42 7.57 -40.98
CA ALA A 452 -15.49 8.31 -42.22
C ALA A 452 -16.40 9.49 -41.91
N ASP A 453 -15.89 10.72 -42.13
CA ASP A 453 -16.68 11.93 -41.91
C ASP A 453 -18.07 11.64 -42.48
N PRO A 454 -19.14 11.76 -41.67
CA PRO A 454 -20.47 11.44 -42.15
C PRO A 454 -20.66 12.24 -43.42
N VAL A 455 -20.71 11.54 -44.56
CA VAL A 455 -20.90 12.15 -45.87
C VAL A 455 -22.21 12.90 -45.75
N ALA A 456 -22.12 14.22 -45.66
CA ALA A 456 -23.26 15.08 -45.50
C ALA A 456 -24.19 14.85 -46.71
N PRO A 457 -25.51 14.64 -46.48
CA PRO A 457 -26.47 14.45 -47.56
C PRO A 457 -26.64 15.69 -48.43
#